data_AF-A0A1Q6X8L0-F1
#
_entry.id   AF-A0A1Q6X8L0-F1
#
_cell.length_a   1.000
_cell.length_b   1.000
_cell.length_c   1.000
_cell.angle_alpha   90.00
_cell.angle_beta   90.00
_cell.angle_gamma   90.00
#
_symmetry.space_group_name_H-M   'P 1'
#
loop_
_entity.id
_entity.type
_entity.pdbx_description
1 polymer ?
#
loop_
_entity_poly.entity_id
_entity_poly.type
_entity_poly.pdbx_seq_one_letter_code
_entity_poly.pdbx_strand_id
1 'polypeptide(L)'
;MSEHKQEEAFRVIDRRPFTAEGELRKEVVEEEEREAKREAAKIPAAPPEAPKTAAAPPPAETPKRIAAFENLVRMLGSNAAMVLGAYADPRTGQPMIDPDAARELIDMLDALHEKTKGNLSPEEDNLLLDLLGKLKMTFLEVNQAVAAEAAKAKAKARP
;
A
#
# COMPACT_ATOMS: atom_id res chain seq x y z
N MET A 1 -55.26 -32.60 46.75
CA MET A 1 -54.33 -33.60 46.19
C MET A 1 -54.09 -33.22 44.74
N SER A 2 -53.28 -32.21 44.44
CA SER A 2 -51.81 -32.15 44.40
C SER A 2 -51.39 -31.96 42.94
N GLU A 3 -50.62 -30.90 42.70
CA GLU A 3 -50.04 -30.49 41.43
C GLU A 3 -49.19 -31.59 40.77
N HIS A 4 -49.08 -31.59 39.44
CA HIS A 4 -47.80 -31.22 38.80
C HIS A 4 -47.94 -31.02 37.29
N LYS A 5 -47.52 -29.82 36.92
CA LYS A 5 -47.23 -29.23 35.62
C LYS A 5 -46.24 -30.13 34.84
N GLN A 6 -46.62 -30.60 33.65
CA GLN A 6 -45.65 -31.12 32.68
C GLN A 6 -44.95 -29.93 32.05
N GLU A 7 -43.75 -29.65 32.55
CA GLU A 7 -42.84 -28.65 32.00
C GLU A 7 -42.32 -29.10 30.63
N GLU A 8 -42.25 -28.13 29.72
CA GLU A 8 -41.79 -28.27 28.34
C GLU A 8 -40.36 -28.85 28.30
N ALA A 9 -40.20 -30.04 27.73
CA ALA A 9 -38.90 -30.66 27.53
C ALA A 9 -38.18 -30.00 26.34
N PHE A 10 -37.40 -28.96 26.59
CA PHE A 10 -36.54 -28.33 25.59
C PHE A 10 -35.40 -29.27 25.18
N ARG A 11 -35.43 -29.76 23.93
CA ARG A 11 -34.32 -30.51 23.33
C ARG A 11 -33.30 -29.54 22.73
N VAL A 12 -32.23 -29.27 23.47
CA VAL A 12 -31.10 -28.47 22.99
C VAL A 12 -30.23 -29.34 22.08
N ILE A 13 -30.27 -29.08 20.78
CA ILE A 13 -29.43 -29.77 19.79
C ILE A 13 -28.15 -28.97 19.64
N ASP A 14 -27.06 -29.47 20.22
CA ASP A 14 -25.72 -28.87 20.08
C ASP A 14 -25.23 -29.02 18.63
N ARG A 15 -25.06 -27.89 17.93
CA ARG A 15 -24.59 -27.79 16.53
C ARG A 15 -23.09 -27.50 16.41
N ARG A 16 -22.34 -27.52 17.52
CA ARG A 16 -20.91 -27.20 17.46
C ARG A 16 -20.15 -28.33 16.75
N PRO A 17 -19.14 -27.99 15.91
CA PRO A 17 -18.35 -28.98 15.15
C PRO A 17 -17.39 -29.80 16.03
N PHE A 18 -17.45 -29.63 17.35
CA PHE A 18 -16.62 -30.29 18.35
C PHE A 18 -17.48 -31.22 19.24
N THR A 19 -16.88 -32.27 19.78
CA THR A 19 -17.47 -33.12 20.82
C THR A 19 -17.29 -32.49 22.20
N ALA A 20 -17.91 -33.06 23.24
CA ALA A 20 -17.82 -32.54 24.61
C ALA A 20 -16.39 -32.61 25.18
N GLU A 21 -15.55 -33.44 24.58
CA GLU A 21 -14.15 -33.71 24.91
C GLU A 21 -13.18 -32.77 24.17
N GLY A 22 -13.70 -31.87 23.32
CA GLY A 22 -12.90 -30.88 22.57
C GLY A 22 -12.31 -31.40 21.26
N GLU A 23 -12.67 -32.63 20.84
CA GLU A 23 -12.21 -33.22 19.58
C GLU A 23 -13.16 -32.87 18.42
N LEU A 24 -12.62 -32.73 17.20
CA LEU A 24 -13.42 -32.45 16.00
C LEU A 24 -14.30 -33.66 15.65
N ARG A 25 -15.58 -33.44 15.34
CA ARG A 25 -16.49 -34.54 14.97
C ARG A 25 -16.03 -35.21 13.66
N LYS A 26 -16.13 -36.54 13.61
CA LYS A 26 -15.71 -37.37 12.46
C LYS A 26 -16.31 -36.93 11.12
N GLU A 27 -17.53 -36.40 11.15
CA GLU A 27 -18.23 -35.89 9.96
C GLU A 27 -17.51 -34.69 9.32
N VAL A 28 -16.90 -33.80 10.13
CA VAL A 28 -16.18 -32.61 9.67
C VAL A 28 -14.79 -33.00 9.12
N VAL A 29 -14.12 -33.95 9.79
CA VAL A 29 -12.82 -34.49 9.32
C VAL A 29 -12.98 -35.19 7.96
N GLU A 30 -14.05 -35.95 7.77
CA GLU A 30 -14.32 -36.66 6.51
C GLU A 30 -14.75 -35.71 5.37
N GLU A 31 -15.30 -34.54 5.71
CA GLU A 31 -15.65 -33.49 4.76
C GLU A 31 -14.40 -32.70 4.32
N GLU A 32 -13.50 -32.35 5.26
CA GLU A 32 -12.18 -31.77 4.95
C GLU A 32 -11.32 -32.73 4.11
N GLU A 33 -11.31 -34.04 4.43
CA GLU A 33 -10.61 -35.03 3.61
C GLU A 33 -11.21 -35.14 2.20
N ARG A 34 -12.54 -35.02 2.05
CA ARG A 34 -13.21 -35.02 0.74
C ARG A 34 -12.90 -33.76 -0.06
N GLU A 35 -12.83 -32.60 0.59
CA GLU A 35 -12.46 -31.33 -0.05
C GLU A 35 -10.99 -31.31 -0.44
N ALA A 36 -10.09 -31.76 0.43
CA ALA A 36 -8.66 -31.90 0.13
C ALA A 36 -8.40 -32.86 -1.04
N LYS A 37 -9.17 -33.96 -1.12
CA LYS A 37 -9.09 -34.91 -2.24
C LYS A 37 -9.67 -34.34 -3.55
N ARG A 38 -10.65 -33.43 -3.47
CA ARG A 38 -11.17 -32.68 -4.63
C ARG A 38 -10.22 -31.59 -5.09
N GLU A 39 -9.53 -30.89 -4.19
CA GLU A 39 -8.47 -29.94 -4.54
C GLU A 39 -7.28 -30.64 -5.18
N ALA A 40 -6.84 -31.79 -4.64
CA ALA A 40 -5.78 -32.59 -5.23
C ALA A 40 -6.15 -33.12 -6.63
N ALA A 41 -7.43 -33.39 -6.90
CA ALA A 41 -7.93 -33.84 -8.19
C ALA A 41 -8.14 -32.70 -9.23
N LYS A 42 -8.06 -31.43 -8.81
CA LYS A 42 -8.26 -30.25 -9.68
C LYS A 42 -6.95 -29.68 -10.25
N ILE A 43 -5.81 -30.27 -9.88
CA ILE A 43 -4.52 -30.02 -10.50
C ILE A 43 -4.50 -30.78 -11.85
N PRO A 44 -4.47 -30.11 -13.01
CA PRO A 44 -4.43 -30.81 -14.28
C PRO A 44 -3.11 -31.58 -14.41
N ALA A 45 -3.21 -32.89 -14.58
CA ALA A 45 -2.10 -33.76 -14.95
C ALA A 45 -1.54 -33.33 -16.32
N ALA A 46 -0.31 -32.83 -16.32
CA ALA A 46 0.45 -32.60 -17.55
C ALA A 46 0.80 -33.95 -18.24
N PRO A 47 0.80 -34.04 -19.58
CA PRO A 47 1.24 -35.24 -20.30
C PRO A 47 2.73 -35.54 -20.06
N PRO A 48 3.17 -36.81 -20.12
CA PRO A 48 4.57 -37.14 -19.92
C PRO A 48 5.37 -36.84 -21.20
N GLU A 49 6.08 -35.72 -21.23
CA GLU A 49 7.14 -35.48 -22.20
C GLU A 49 8.51 -35.84 -21.62
N ALA A 50 9.31 -36.50 -22.47
CA ALA A 50 10.66 -37.00 -22.21
C ALA A 50 11.66 -35.88 -21.80
N PRO A 51 12.80 -36.22 -21.17
CA PRO A 51 13.60 -35.26 -20.42
C PRO A 51 14.47 -34.41 -21.35
N LYS A 52 14.19 -33.11 -21.45
CA LYS A 52 15.16 -32.12 -21.95
C LYS A 52 15.08 -30.80 -21.18
N THR A 53 16.22 -30.51 -20.55
CA THR A 53 16.71 -29.22 -20.08
C THR A 53 16.04 -28.63 -18.83
N ALA A 54 16.88 -28.33 -17.84
CA ALA A 54 16.54 -27.55 -16.67
C ALA A 54 15.98 -26.20 -17.10
N ALA A 55 14.67 -26.02 -16.97
CA ALA A 55 14.02 -24.73 -17.12
C ALA A 55 14.30 -23.89 -15.86
N ALA A 56 14.79 -22.68 -16.09
CA ALA A 56 14.93 -21.63 -15.08
C ALA A 56 13.62 -21.42 -14.31
N PRO A 57 13.68 -20.94 -13.04
CA PRO A 57 12.47 -20.60 -12.29
C PRO A 57 11.59 -19.63 -13.09
N PRO A 58 10.26 -19.67 -12.91
CA PRO A 58 9.34 -18.81 -13.64
C PRO A 58 9.73 -17.34 -13.44
N PRO A 59 9.57 -16.47 -14.46
CA PRO A 59 9.85 -15.06 -14.32
C PRO A 59 9.00 -14.53 -13.17
N ALA A 60 9.64 -13.91 -12.18
CA ALA A 60 8.96 -13.16 -11.15
C ALA A 60 7.98 -12.20 -11.85
N GLU A 61 6.68 -12.32 -11.56
CA GLU A 61 5.66 -11.44 -12.11
C GLU A 61 6.01 -10.01 -11.72
N THR A 62 6.56 -9.24 -12.68
CA THR A 62 6.83 -7.83 -12.46
C THR A 62 5.49 -7.12 -12.27
N PRO A 63 5.32 -6.29 -11.22
CA PRO A 63 4.08 -5.54 -11.01
C PRO A 63 3.70 -4.76 -12.27
N LYS A 64 2.44 -4.86 -12.67
CA LYS A 64 1.93 -4.16 -13.85
C LYS A 64 1.72 -2.68 -13.53
N ARG A 65 2.21 -1.82 -14.42
CA ARG A 65 2.03 -0.36 -14.35
C ARG A 65 0.55 0.05 -14.29
N ILE A 66 0.24 0.99 -13.40
CA ILE A 66 -1.10 1.54 -13.15
C ILE A 66 -1.09 3.05 -13.41
N ALA A 67 -1.78 3.47 -14.48
CA ALA A 67 -1.85 4.90 -14.84
C ALA A 67 -2.43 5.79 -13.71
N ALA A 68 -3.34 5.26 -12.89
CA ALA A 68 -3.89 5.98 -11.74
C ALA A 68 -2.82 6.30 -10.67
N PHE A 69 -1.88 5.39 -10.43
CA PHE A 69 -0.77 5.62 -9.50
C PHE A 69 0.15 6.73 -10.01
N GLU A 70 0.50 6.71 -11.29
CA GLU A 70 1.33 7.75 -11.88
C GLU A 70 0.69 9.13 -11.81
N ASN A 71 -0.63 9.20 -12.06
CA ASN A 71 -1.38 10.44 -11.95
C ASN A 71 -1.39 10.98 -10.51
N LEU A 72 -1.51 10.09 -9.51
CA LEU A 72 -1.40 10.45 -8.10
C LEU A 72 -0.01 11.03 -7.78
N VAL A 73 1.05 10.36 -8.21
CA VAL A 73 2.44 10.80 -8.02
C VAL A 73 2.68 12.16 -8.68
N ARG A 74 2.23 12.35 -9.93
CA ARG A 74 2.34 13.62 -10.65
C ARG A 74 1.56 14.75 -9.98
N MET A 75 0.36 14.48 -9.48
CA MET A 75 -0.44 15.47 -8.78
C MET A 75 0.25 15.95 -7.49
N LEU A 76 0.75 15.01 -6.67
CA LEU A 76 1.50 15.34 -5.46
C LEU A 76 2.78 16.13 -5.80
N GLY A 77 3.50 15.71 -6.85
CA GLY A 77 4.70 16.41 -7.32
C GLY A 77 4.43 17.84 -7.79
N SER A 78 3.37 18.05 -8.56
CA SER A 78 2.96 19.39 -9.00
C SER A 78 2.59 20.29 -7.83
N ASN A 79 1.89 19.76 -6.83
CA ASN A 79 1.57 20.51 -5.62
C ASN A 79 2.84 20.90 -4.85
N ALA A 80 3.80 19.98 -4.72
CA ALA A 80 5.08 20.23 -4.06
C ALA A 80 5.89 21.31 -4.80
N ALA A 81 5.94 21.24 -6.13
CA ALA A 81 6.59 22.25 -6.96
C ALA A 81 5.90 23.62 -6.82
N MET A 82 4.57 23.66 -6.78
CA MET A 82 3.80 24.90 -6.61
C MET A 82 4.15 25.60 -5.30
N VAL A 83 4.17 24.89 -4.17
CA VAL A 83 4.52 25.48 -2.86
C VAL A 83 6.01 25.80 -2.71
N LEU A 84 6.86 25.29 -3.61
CA LEU A 84 8.27 25.69 -3.75
C LEU A 84 8.46 26.93 -4.65
N GLY A 85 7.38 27.55 -5.11
CA GLY A 85 7.43 28.74 -5.96
C GLY A 85 7.65 28.44 -7.44
N ALA A 86 7.46 27.20 -7.90
CA ALA A 86 7.54 26.87 -9.33
C ALA A 86 6.42 27.55 -10.16
N TYR A 87 5.32 27.91 -9.50
CA TYR A 87 4.19 28.59 -10.13
C TYR A 87 3.71 29.77 -9.28
N ALA A 88 3.31 30.86 -9.94
CA ALA A 88 2.64 31.97 -9.29
C ALA A 88 1.18 31.62 -9.00
N ASP A 89 0.67 32.00 -7.83
CA ASP A 89 -0.74 31.82 -7.49
C ASP A 89 -1.60 32.66 -8.48
N PRO A 90 -2.55 32.05 -9.22
CA PRO A 90 -3.37 32.76 -10.20
C PRO A 90 -4.25 33.87 -9.59
N ARG A 91 -4.48 33.87 -8.27
CA ARG A 91 -5.22 34.94 -7.58
C ARG A 91 -4.35 36.13 -7.22
N THR A 92 -3.10 35.91 -6.82
CA THR A 92 -2.23 36.98 -6.27
C THR A 92 -1.11 37.38 -7.23
N GLY A 93 -0.80 36.55 -8.23
CA GLY A 93 0.31 36.73 -9.15
C GLY A 93 1.69 36.62 -8.50
N GLN A 94 1.75 36.24 -7.22
CA GLN A 94 3.00 36.10 -6.47
C GLN A 94 3.43 34.63 -6.42
N PRO A 95 4.74 34.34 -6.46
CA PRO A 95 5.26 33.00 -6.23
C PRO A 95 4.91 32.57 -4.79
N MET A 96 4.19 31.45 -4.66
CA MET A 96 3.87 30.87 -3.36
C MET A 96 5.09 30.06 -2.90
N ILE A 97 5.83 30.58 -1.92
CA ILE A 97 6.97 29.88 -1.32
C ILE A 97 6.60 29.54 0.12
N ASP A 98 6.27 28.29 0.35
CA ASP A 98 6.01 27.68 1.64
C ASP A 98 6.89 26.42 1.79
N PRO A 99 8.10 26.56 2.37
CA PRO A 99 9.01 25.44 2.54
C PRO A 99 8.46 24.39 3.52
N ASP A 100 7.64 24.78 4.50
CA ASP A 100 7.09 23.81 5.45
C ASP A 100 6.05 22.92 4.76
N ALA A 101 5.14 23.49 3.97
CA ALA A 101 4.22 22.73 3.14
C ALA A 101 4.93 21.86 2.09
N ALA A 102 6.03 22.36 1.52
CA ALA A 102 6.84 21.59 0.58
C ALA A 102 7.45 20.33 1.24
N ARG A 103 7.94 20.46 2.48
CA ARG A 103 8.47 19.34 3.25
C ARG A 103 7.41 18.29 3.51
N GLU A 104 6.20 18.68 3.95
CA GLU A 104 5.11 17.73 4.18
C GLU A 104 4.76 16.93 2.93
N LEU A 105 4.74 17.56 1.75
CA LEU A 105 4.46 16.89 0.49
C LEU A 105 5.59 15.94 0.06
N ILE A 106 6.85 16.31 0.30
CA ILE A 106 8.01 15.44 0.06
C ILE A 106 7.97 14.23 0.99
N ASP A 107 7.69 14.44 2.28
CA ASP A 107 7.59 13.38 3.28
C ASP A 107 6.42 12.42 2.95
N MET A 108 5.31 12.94 2.42
CA MET A 108 4.19 12.11 1.96
C MET A 108 4.58 11.25 0.75
N LEU A 109 5.36 11.79 -0.20
CA LEU A 109 5.89 11.04 -1.35
C LEU A 109 6.92 9.99 -0.91
N ASP A 110 7.78 10.31 0.07
CA ASP A 110 8.74 9.36 0.65
C ASP A 110 8.01 8.21 1.37
N ALA A 111 7.00 8.53 2.19
CA ALA A 111 6.18 7.52 2.85
C ALA A 111 5.44 6.64 1.83
N LEU A 112 4.96 7.22 0.73
CA LEU A 112 4.35 6.48 -0.36
C LEU A 112 5.36 5.50 -0.99
N HIS A 113 6.61 5.94 -1.23
CA HIS A 113 7.67 5.07 -1.76
C HIS A 113 7.93 3.87 -0.84
N GLU A 114 8.16 4.14 0.44
CA GLU A 114 8.48 3.11 1.42
C GLU A 114 7.34 2.09 1.58
N LYS A 115 6.09 2.56 1.60
CA LYS A 115 4.91 1.69 1.78
C LYS A 115 4.51 0.93 0.51
N THR A 116 4.94 1.38 -0.67
CA THR A 116 4.63 0.70 -1.95
C THR A 116 5.79 -0.12 -2.50
N LYS A 117 6.95 -0.11 -1.82
CA LYS A 117 8.13 -0.87 -2.22
C LYS A 117 7.82 -2.36 -2.43
N GLY A 118 8.25 -2.89 -3.57
CA GLY A 118 7.98 -4.27 -3.99
C GLY A 118 6.64 -4.48 -4.70
N ASN A 119 5.76 -3.47 -4.71
CA ASN A 119 4.50 -3.48 -5.46
C ASN A 119 4.51 -2.52 -6.67
N LEU A 120 5.61 -1.79 -6.88
CA LEU A 120 5.78 -0.86 -7.99
C LEU A 120 6.34 -1.57 -9.22
N SER A 121 5.86 -1.19 -10.41
CA SER A 121 6.57 -1.51 -11.64
C SER A 121 7.90 -0.75 -11.69
N PRO A 122 8.90 -1.24 -12.45
CA PRO A 122 10.17 -0.53 -12.61
C PRO A 122 10.00 0.92 -13.09
N GLU A 123 9.01 1.18 -13.94
CA GLU A 123 8.71 2.53 -14.44
C GLU A 123 8.13 3.43 -13.34
N GLU A 124 7.27 2.89 -12.48
CA GLU A 124 6.64 3.62 -11.37
C GLU A 124 7.67 3.96 -10.28
N ASP A 125 8.54 3.01 -9.93
CA ASP A 125 9.62 3.22 -8.98
C ASP A 125 10.59 4.30 -9.48
N ASN A 126 10.99 4.21 -10.75
CA ASN A 126 11.84 5.23 -11.37
C ASN A 126 11.16 6.61 -11.42
N LEU A 127 9.86 6.68 -11.75
CA LEU A 127 9.11 7.93 -11.77
C LEU A 127 9.10 8.59 -10.39
N LEU A 128 8.83 7.81 -9.34
CA LEU A 128 8.74 8.31 -7.97
C LEU A 128 10.12 8.77 -7.46
N LEU A 129 11.17 7.98 -7.70
CA LEU A 129 12.54 8.31 -7.31
C LEU A 129 13.06 9.57 -8.02
N ASP A 130 12.83 9.70 -9.32
CA ASP A 130 13.23 10.89 -10.10
C ASP A 130 12.50 12.14 -9.61
N LEU A 131 11.21 12.03 -9.33
CA LEU A 131 10.42 13.13 -8.79
C LEU A 131 10.89 13.54 -7.38
N LEU A 132 11.09 12.57 -6.48
CA LEU A 132 11.60 12.81 -5.13
C LEU A 132 12.98 13.47 -5.16
N GLY A 133 13.88 13.00 -6.02
CA GLY A 133 15.21 13.56 -6.17
C GLY A 133 15.16 15.03 -6.61
N LYS A 134 14.34 15.35 -7.62
CA LYS A 134 14.16 16.74 -8.09
C LYS A 134 13.59 17.64 -7.01
N LEU A 135 12.51 17.22 -6.35
CA LEU A 135 11.86 18.01 -5.31
C LEU A 135 12.77 18.27 -4.12
N LYS A 136 13.54 17.27 -3.68
CA LYS A 136 14.50 17.43 -2.57
C LYS A 136 15.60 18.43 -2.92
N MET A 137 16.12 18.41 -4.14
CA MET A 137 17.12 19.39 -4.59
C MET A 137 16.53 20.80 -4.64
N THR A 138 15.37 20.97 -5.26
CA THR A 138 14.68 22.26 -5.30
C THR A 138 14.35 22.78 -3.91
N PHE A 139 13.90 21.90 -3.00
CA PHE A 139 13.65 22.27 -1.61
C PHE A 139 14.90 22.79 -0.91
N LEU A 140 16.05 22.14 -1.08
CA LEU A 140 17.31 22.60 -0.51
C LEU A 140 17.73 23.97 -1.07
N GLU A 141 17.62 24.17 -2.37
CA GLU A 141 17.93 25.46 -3.03
C GLU A 141 17.01 26.58 -2.52
N VAL A 142 15.70 26.34 -2.48
CA VAL A 142 14.71 27.30 -1.99
C VAL A 142 14.96 27.62 -0.51
N ASN A 143 15.23 26.61 0.32
CA ASN A 143 15.48 26.83 1.74
C ASN A 143 16.77 27.63 1.99
N GLN A 144 17.82 27.40 1.19
CA GLN A 144 19.04 28.22 1.23
C GLN A 144 18.77 29.67 0.79
N ALA A 145 17.98 29.88 -0.27
CA ALA A 145 17.62 31.21 -0.75
C ALA A 145 16.80 31.98 0.29
N VAL A 146 15.80 31.36 0.90
CA VAL A 146 14.98 31.95 1.96
C VAL A 146 15.85 32.32 3.18
N ALA A 147 16.77 31.44 3.59
CA ALA A 147 17.69 31.73 4.68
C ALA A 147 18.64 32.90 4.37
N ALA A 148 19.14 32.98 3.13
CA ALA A 148 20.02 34.07 2.69
C ALA A 148 19.28 35.43 2.67
N GLU A 149 18.05 35.48 2.17
CA GLU A 149 17.22 36.69 2.17
C GLU A 149 16.88 37.13 3.61
N ALA A 150 16.55 36.19 4.50
CA ALA A 150 16.32 36.49 5.92
C ALA A 150 17.57 37.06 6.61
N ALA A 151 18.77 36.55 6.28
CA ALA A 151 20.03 37.05 6.81
C ALA A 151 20.34 38.48 6.31
N LYS A 152 20.12 38.75 5.01
CA LYS A 152 20.29 40.11 4.43
C LYS A 152 19.30 41.10 5.04
N ALA A 153 18.04 40.72 5.23
CA ALA A 153 17.03 41.56 5.86
C ALA A 153 17.41 41.93 7.30
N LYS A 154 17.91 40.97 8.09
CA LYS A 154 18.41 41.21 9.45
C LYS A 154 19.64 42.12 9.49
N ALA A 155 20.56 41.98 8.54
CA ALA A 155 21.75 42.83 8.44
C ALA A 155 21.39 44.29 8.10
N LYS A 156 20.40 44.50 7.21
CA LYS A 156 19.90 45.84 6.85
C LYS A 156 19.08 46.50 7.98
N ALA A 157 18.49 45.70 8.87
CA ALA A 157 17.69 46.18 9.99
C ALA A 157 18.50 46.45 11.27
N ARG A 158 19.79 46.10 11.32
CA ARG A 158 20.68 46.47 12.44
C ARG A 158 21.31 47.84 12.15
N PRO A 159 20.91 48.91 12.88
CA PRO A 159 21.43 50.27 12.69
C PRO A 159 22.88 50.42 13.15
#